data_AF-A0A533XNV0-F1
#
_entry.id   AF-A0A533XNV0-F1
#
_cell.length_a   1.000
_cell.length_b   1.000
_cell.length_c   1.000
_cell.angle_alpha   90.00
_cell.angle_beta   90.00
_cell.angle_gamma   90.00
#
_symmetry.space_group_name_H-M   'P 1'
#
loop_
_entity.id
_entity.type
_entity.pdbx_description
1 polymer ?
#
loop_
_entity_poly.entity_id
_entity_poly.type
_entity_poly.pdbx_seq_one_letter_code
_entity_poly.pdbx_strand_id
1 'polypeptide(L)'
;MSKSLIIVESPAKARTISKYLGRGYAVMASVGHVKDLPQNKLGVDIEHNFTPQYVTIKGKTHVLAEIKKKAKEADKVYLAPDPDREGEAIAWHIAEEIDGK
;
A
#
# COMPACT_ATOMS: atom_id res chain seq x y z
N MET A 1 -20.47 -2.75 -13.06
CA MET A 1 -19.03 -2.46 -13.18
C MET A 1 -18.43 -2.48 -11.80
N SER A 2 -17.29 -3.14 -11.61
CA SER A 2 -16.68 -3.15 -10.29
C SER A 2 -16.04 -1.78 -10.04
N LYS A 3 -15.91 -1.38 -8.77
CA LYS A 3 -15.40 -0.04 -8.46
C LYS A 3 -13.89 -0.02 -8.64
N SER A 4 -13.35 1.08 -9.15
CA SER A 4 -11.90 1.29 -9.11
C SER A 4 -11.46 1.51 -7.66
N LEU A 5 -10.35 0.91 -7.26
CA LEU A 5 -9.76 1.08 -5.94
C LEU A 5 -8.67 2.16 -5.99
N ILE A 6 -8.69 3.08 -5.03
CA ILE A 6 -7.66 4.09 -4.82
C ILE A 6 -7.06 3.87 -3.45
N ILE A 7 -5.73 3.76 -3.39
CA ILE A 7 -5.00 3.56 -2.14
C ILE A 7 -4.14 4.78 -1.89
N VAL A 8 -4.33 5.41 -0.73
CA VAL A 8 -3.55 6.57 -0.28
C VAL A 8 -2.86 6.26 1.05
N GLU A 9 -1.91 7.08 1.46
CA GLU A 9 -1.18 6.82 2.70
C GLU A 9 -2.02 7.09 3.97
N SER A 10 -2.89 8.11 3.99
CA SER A 10 -3.49 8.62 5.23
C SER A 10 -5.03 8.63 5.21
N PRO A 11 -5.69 8.37 6.37
CA PRO A 11 -7.15 8.41 6.47
C PRO A 11 -7.74 9.78 6.11
N ALA A 12 -7.00 10.86 6.36
CA ALA A 12 -7.44 12.21 6.02
C ALA A 12 -7.57 12.40 4.50
N LYS A 13 -6.55 12.00 3.73
CA LYS A 13 -6.59 12.02 2.27
C LYS A 13 -7.70 11.12 1.72
N ALA A 14 -7.88 9.94 2.30
CA ALA A 14 -8.93 9.01 1.86
C ALA A 14 -10.33 9.66 1.99
N ARG A 15 -10.61 10.33 3.12
CA ARG A 15 -11.87 11.06 3.31
C ARG A 15 -12.05 12.21 2.32
N THR A 16 -10.99 12.97 2.03
CA THR A 16 -11.05 14.09 1.10
C THR A 16 -11.28 13.61 -0.33
N ILE A 17 -10.48 12.65 -0.81
CA ILE A 17 -10.58 12.12 -2.18
C ILE A 17 -11.92 11.41 -2.42
N SER A 18 -12.45 10.70 -1.41
CA SER A 18 -13.78 10.07 -1.50
C SER A 18 -14.88 11.08 -1.80
N LYS A 19 -14.79 12.30 -1.26
CA LYS A 19 -15.77 13.37 -1.51
C LYS A 19 -15.73 13.87 -2.95
N TYR A 20 -14.56 13.83 -3.60
CA TYR A 20 -14.39 14.31 -4.98
C TYR A 20 -14.80 13.28 -6.03
N LEU A 21 -14.55 11.99 -5.80
CA LEU A 21 -14.66 10.97 -6.84
C LEU A 21 -16.02 10.25 -6.89
N GLY A 22 -16.82 10.32 -5.84
CA GLY A 22 -18.17 9.77 -5.82
C GLY A 22 -18.22 8.23 -5.86
N ARG A 23 -19.36 7.67 -6.32
CA ARG A 23 -19.72 6.25 -6.08
C ARG A 23 -18.96 5.23 -6.93
N GLY A 24 -18.24 5.67 -7.98
CA GLY A 24 -17.49 4.80 -8.88
C GLY A 24 -16.15 4.31 -8.32
N TYR A 25 -15.71 4.88 -7.20
CA TYR A 25 -14.41 4.60 -6.60
C TYR A 25 -14.59 4.09 -5.16
N ALA A 26 -13.74 3.16 -4.77
CA ALA A 26 -13.48 2.80 -3.38
C ALA A 26 -12.13 3.43 -3.01
N VAL A 27 -12.06 4.15 -1.89
CA VAL A 27 -10.83 4.79 -1.43
C VAL A 27 -10.42 4.18 -0.09
N MET A 28 -9.19 3.70 0.00
CA MET A 28 -8.60 3.09 1.19
C MET A 28 -7.33 3.81 1.61
N ALA A 29 -6.99 3.72 2.89
CA ALA A 29 -5.73 4.24 3.42
C ALA A 29 -4.83 3.09 3.89
N SER A 30 -3.54 3.10 3.54
CA SER A 30 -2.53 2.19 4.10
C SER A 30 -2.14 2.55 5.54
N VAL A 31 -2.47 3.78 5.94
CA VAL A 31 -2.14 4.39 7.24
C VAL A 31 -0.61 4.53 7.40
N GLY A 32 0.08 4.91 6.32
CA GLY A 32 1.54 4.98 6.21
C GLY A 32 2.17 3.71 5.62
N HIS A 33 3.41 3.42 6.01
CA HIS A 33 4.13 2.21 5.59
C HIS A 33 3.41 0.92 6.02
N VAL A 34 3.48 -0.09 5.15
CA VAL A 34 2.95 -1.45 5.40
C VAL A 34 4.05 -2.49 5.60
N LYS A 35 5.24 -2.19 5.08
CA LYS A 35 6.46 -2.99 5.19
C LYS A 35 7.60 -2.13 5.71
N ASP A 36 8.51 -2.77 6.42
CA ASP A 36 9.75 -2.17 6.90
C ASP A 36 10.83 -3.24 7.03
N LEU A 37 12.05 -2.84 7.34
CA LEU A 37 13.09 -3.77 7.77
C LEU A 37 12.73 -4.39 9.14
N PRO A 38 13.09 -5.65 9.38
CA PRO A 38 12.81 -6.33 10.64
C PRO A 38 13.53 -5.67 11.81
N GLN A 39 12.80 -5.37 12.89
CA GLN A 39 13.29 -4.57 14.03
C GLN A 39 14.51 -5.15 14.77
N ASN A 40 14.67 -6.48 14.76
CA ASN A 40 15.65 -7.18 15.61
C ASN A 40 16.85 -7.74 14.83
N LYS A 41 17.02 -7.37 13.55
CA LYS A 41 18.17 -7.76 12.73
C LYS A 41 18.47 -6.66 11.71
N LEU A 42 19.64 -6.67 11.08
CA LEU A 42 20.00 -5.66 10.08
C LEU A 42 18.99 -5.58 8.93
N GLY A 43 18.41 -6.72 8.53
CA GLY A 43 17.41 -6.76 7.47
C GLY A 43 17.96 -6.47 6.07
N VAL A 44 19.28 -6.37 5.90
CA VAL A 44 19.95 -6.15 4.62
C VAL A 44 21.03 -7.21 4.45
N ASP A 45 21.03 -7.86 3.30
CA ASP A 45 22.06 -8.81 2.91
C ASP A 45 23.23 -8.09 2.23
N ILE A 46 24.31 -7.88 2.97
CA ILE A 46 25.50 -7.14 2.49
C ILE A 46 26.28 -7.95 1.45
N GLU A 47 26.19 -9.29 1.49
CA GLU A 47 26.93 -10.16 0.56
C GLU A 47 26.22 -10.26 -0.79
N HIS A 48 24.89 -10.12 -0.81
CA HIS A 48 24.07 -10.21 -2.01
C HIS A 48 23.49 -8.84 -2.41
N ASN A 49 24.35 -7.93 -2.87
CA ASN A 49 23.97 -6.62 -3.45
C ASN A 49 23.06 -5.75 -2.55
N PHE A 50 23.26 -5.77 -1.23
CA PHE A 50 22.43 -5.02 -0.28
C PHE A 50 20.93 -5.37 -0.38
N THR A 51 20.60 -6.62 -0.68
CA THR A 51 19.20 -7.04 -0.84
C THR A 51 18.43 -6.84 0.48
N PRO A 52 17.38 -6.01 0.50
CA PRO A 52 16.59 -5.79 1.71
C PRO A 52 15.63 -6.94 1.96
N GLN A 53 15.48 -7.31 3.23
CA GLN A 53 14.44 -8.23 3.71
C GLN A 53 13.32 -7.40 4.31
N TYR A 54 12.29 -7.12 3.52
CA TYR A 54 11.10 -6.42 4.02
C TYR A 54 10.17 -7.37 4.75
N VAL A 55 9.62 -6.92 5.88
CA VAL A 55 8.60 -7.62 6.66
C VAL A 55 7.38 -6.73 6.86
N THR A 56 6.19 -7.32 6.94
CA THR A 56 4.98 -6.55 7.29
C THR A 56 5.11 -5.98 8.70
N ILE A 57 4.83 -4.68 8.84
CA ILE A 57 4.87 -4.01 10.15
C ILE A 57 3.80 -4.61 11.07
N LYS A 58 4.15 -4.83 12.33
CA LYS A 58 3.21 -5.36 13.34
C LYS A 58 1.98 -4.48 13.45
N GLY A 59 0.79 -5.07 13.35
CA GLY A 59 -0.49 -4.35 13.36
C GLY A 59 -0.98 -3.87 11.99
N LYS A 60 -0.15 -3.96 10.93
CA LYS A 60 -0.55 -3.63 9.55
C LYS A 60 -1.07 -4.81 8.75
N THR A 61 -0.99 -6.03 9.29
CA THR A 61 -1.45 -7.26 8.62
C THR A 61 -2.93 -7.17 8.21
N HIS A 62 -3.79 -6.60 9.06
CA HIS A 62 -5.21 -6.45 8.75
C HIS A 62 -5.45 -5.47 7.59
N VAL A 63 -4.79 -4.31 7.61
CA VAL A 63 -4.87 -3.30 6.56
C VAL A 63 -4.41 -3.88 5.23
N LEU A 64 -3.29 -4.61 5.24
CA LEU A 64 -2.74 -5.23 4.04
C LEU A 64 -3.66 -6.32 3.49
N ALA A 65 -4.26 -7.14 4.36
CA ALA A 65 -5.23 -8.15 3.95
C ALA A 65 -6.49 -7.53 3.33
N GLU A 66 -6.97 -6.42 3.88
CA GLU A 66 -8.12 -5.70 3.33
C GLU A 66 -7.80 -5.08 1.95
N ILE A 67 -6.62 -4.45 1.82
CA ILE A 67 -6.12 -3.92 0.55
C ILE A 67 -6.04 -5.02 -0.52
N LYS A 68 -5.43 -6.17 -0.19
CA LYS A 68 -5.34 -7.32 -1.12
C LYS A 68 -6.72 -7.81 -1.56
N LYS A 69 -7.65 -7.95 -0.62
CA LYS A 69 -9.02 -8.37 -0.91
C LYS A 69 -9.71 -7.39 -1.87
N LYS A 70 -9.62 -6.09 -1.58
CA LYS A 70 -10.25 -5.04 -2.39
C LYS A 70 -9.59 -4.89 -3.76
N ALA A 71 -8.28 -5.08 -3.85
CA ALA A 71 -7.54 -5.07 -5.11
C ALA A 71 -8.00 -6.19 -6.04
N LYS A 72 -8.23 -7.41 -5.52
CA LYS A 72 -8.78 -8.54 -6.29
C LYS A 72 -10.19 -8.28 -6.82
N GLU A 73 -11.01 -7.55 -6.06
CA GLU A 73 -12.40 -7.21 -6.42
C GLU A 73 -12.51 -6.04 -7.42
N ALA A 74 -11.45 -5.26 -7.62
CA ALA A 74 -11.48 -4.00 -8.36
C ALA A 74 -11.11 -4.17 -9.85
N ASP A 75 -11.77 -3.38 -10.72
CA ASP A 75 -11.47 -3.34 -12.16
C ASP A 75 -10.08 -2.74 -12.40
N LYS A 76 -9.72 -1.71 -11.63
CA LYS A 76 -8.43 -1.02 -11.64
C LYS A 76 -8.03 -0.64 -10.23
N VAL A 77 -6.73 -0.67 -9.96
CA VAL A 77 -6.12 -0.16 -8.72
C VAL A 77 -5.26 1.04 -9.06
N TYR A 78 -5.45 2.14 -8.35
CA TYR A 78 -4.64 3.35 -8.41
C TYR A 78 -3.90 3.51 -7.09
N LEU A 79 -2.58 3.55 -7.15
CA LEU A 79 -1.73 3.92 -6.02
C LEU A 79 -1.55 5.44 -6.07
N ALA A 80 -2.06 6.13 -5.06
CA ALA A 80 -2.05 7.59 -4.97
C ALA A 80 -1.40 8.08 -3.66
N PRO A 81 -0.15 7.67 -3.35
CA PRO A 81 0.61 8.25 -2.26
C PRO A 81 1.07 9.67 -2.62
N ASP A 82 1.80 10.33 -1.71
CA ASP A 82 2.46 11.59 -2.05
C ASP A 82 3.48 11.45 -3.19
N PRO A 83 3.65 12.51 -4.01
CA PRO A 83 4.58 12.53 -5.14
C PRO A 83 6.02 12.79 -4.66
N ASP A 84 6.47 12.02 -3.69
CA ASP A 84 7.82 12.05 -3.15
C ASP A 84 8.41 10.64 -3.04
N ARG A 85 9.67 10.55 -2.62
CA ARG A 85 10.38 9.27 -2.48
C ARG A 85 9.74 8.33 -1.47
N GLU A 86 9.11 8.86 -0.43
CA GLU A 86 8.50 8.05 0.62
C GLU A 86 7.18 7.47 0.12
N GLY A 87 6.38 8.30 -0.54
CA GLY A 87 5.17 7.89 -1.21
C GLY A 87 5.43 6.82 -2.26
N GLU A 88 6.46 6.98 -3.10
CA GLU A 88 6.84 6.00 -4.10
C GLU A 88 7.24 4.65 -3.47
N ALA A 89 7.98 4.67 -2.36
CA ALA A 89 8.33 3.45 -1.62
C ALA A 89 7.08 2.76 -1.02
N ILE A 90 6.13 3.53 -0.49
CA ILE A 90 4.85 3.00 0.00
C ILE A 90 4.06 2.37 -1.15
N ALA A 91 3.96 3.05 -2.30
CA ALA A 91 3.30 2.51 -3.48
C ALA A 91 3.97 1.22 -3.93
N TRP A 92 5.30 1.19 -4.05
CA TRP A 92 6.03 0.00 -4.43
C TRP A 92 5.79 -1.17 -3.47
N HIS A 93 5.86 -0.95 -2.15
CA HIS A 93 5.57 -1.99 -1.15
C HIS A 93 4.14 -2.55 -1.25
N ILE A 94 3.16 -1.70 -1.56
CA ILE A 94 1.77 -2.11 -1.75
C ILE A 94 1.62 -2.84 -3.09
N ALA A 95 2.25 -2.33 -4.15
CA ALA A 95 2.28 -2.94 -5.47
C ALA A 95 2.77 -4.38 -5.39
N GLU A 96 3.94 -4.63 -4.79
CA GLU A 96 4.50 -5.98 -4.57
C GLU A 96 3.54 -6.95 -3.86
N GLU A 97 2.62 -6.44 -3.04
CA GLU A 97 1.66 -7.24 -2.28
C GLU A 97 0.37 -7.53 -3.04
N ILE A 98 0.08 -6.76 -4.09
CA ILE A 98 -1.11 -6.89 -4.94
C ILE A 98 -0.77 -7.26 -6.39
N ASP A 99 0.50 -7.22 -6.78
CA ASP A 99 0.96 -7.54 -8.12
C ASP A 99 0.81 -9.06 -8.34
N GLY A 100 0.03 -9.40 -9.37
CA GLY A 100 -0.42 -10.77 -9.64
C GLY A 100 -1.93 -11.01 -9.65
N LYS A 101 -2.76 -10.06 -9.20
CA LYS A 101 -4.21 -10.28 -8.93
C LYS A 101 -4.47 -11.45 -7.97
#